data_AF-A0A838DI93-F1
#
_entry.id   AF-A0A838DI93-F1
#
_cell.length_a   1.000
_cell.length_b   1.000
_cell.length_c   1.000
_cell.angle_alpha   90.00
_cell.angle_beta   90.00
_cell.angle_gamma   90.00
#
_symmetry.space_group_name_H-M   'P 1'
#
loop_
_entity.id
_entity.type
_entity.pdbx_description
1 polymer ?
#
loop_
_entity_poly.entity_id
_entity_poly.type
_entity_poly.pdbx_seq_one_letter_code
_entity_poly.pdbx_strand_id
1 'polypeptide(L)'
;MEAALAILLLLALCAILIRGFVLLIARSSEAAKPVIATGRVSVVSSPALPPFAKRNYFLSAAERSLYEMLCQLTPEHTVFAKVRLANLVRVQVSGREFWQRFDSIKGKHVDFVVCDEALAPVVAIELDDASHDEADRLARDEFVDSVLESADLPIVHVRGKRGCGLDEIRQLLAPHLRLQEPSVAESADAAYLPAAGWRPSV
;
A
#
# COMPACT_ATOMS: atom_id res chain seq x y z
N MET A 1 26.35 36.47 65.30
CA MET A 1 27.13 35.87 64.20
C MET A 1 26.29 34.90 63.39
N GLU A 2 25.62 33.93 64.05
CA GLU A 2 24.65 33.00 63.44
C GLU A 2 23.60 33.67 62.53
N ALA A 3 22.89 34.69 63.02
CA ALA A 3 21.87 35.39 62.23
C ALA A 3 22.43 36.09 60.99
N ALA A 4 23.66 36.63 61.06
CA ALA A 4 24.30 37.29 59.94
C ALA A 4 24.74 36.29 58.86
N LEU A 5 25.20 35.10 59.28
CA LEU A 5 25.57 34.01 58.38
C LEU A 5 24.34 33.43 57.67
N ALA A 6 23.23 33.26 58.39
CA ALA A 6 21.95 32.82 57.82
C ALA A 6 21.40 33.80 56.77
N ILE A 7 21.48 35.11 57.03
CA ILE A 7 21.07 36.14 56.07
C ILE A 7 21.96 36.10 54.82
N LEU A 8 23.28 35.96 54.96
CA LEU A 8 24.20 35.85 53.83
C LEU A 8 23.93 34.62 52.96
N LEU A 9 23.66 33.46 53.57
CA LEU A 9 23.32 32.23 52.85
C LEU A 9 21.98 32.34 52.13
N LEU A 10 20.97 32.97 52.75
CA LEU A 10 19.68 33.21 52.13
C LEU A 10 19.81 34.15 50.91
N LEU A 11 20.58 35.23 51.03
CA LEU A 11 20.84 36.15 49.93
C LEU A 11 21.59 35.48 48.78
N ALA A 12 22.56 34.61 49.08
CA ALA A 12 23.29 33.84 48.06
C ALA A 12 22.38 32.86 47.32
N LEU A 13 21.51 32.13 48.03
CA LEU A 13 20.54 31.22 47.43
C LEU A 13 19.54 31.97 46.53
N CYS A 14 19.00 33.09 47.00
CA CYS A 14 18.12 33.95 46.20
C CYS A 14 18.83 34.44 44.93
N ALA A 15 20.10 34.86 45.02
CA ALA A 15 20.86 35.30 43.85
C ALA A 15 21.05 34.19 42.80
N ILE A 16 21.28 32.94 43.24
CA ILE A 16 21.41 31.77 42.35
C ILE A 16 20.07 31.46 41.67
N LEU A 17 18.97 31.48 42.42
CA LEU A 17 17.62 31.25 41.90
C LEU A 17 17.21 32.33 40.89
N ILE A 18 17.47 33.60 41.19
CA ILE A 18 17.22 34.72 40.28
C ILE A 18 18.05 34.57 39.01
N ARG A 19 19.35 34.25 39.13
CA ARG A 19 20.24 34.05 37.97
C ARG A 19 19.80 32.88 37.09
N GLY A 20 19.38 31.77 37.70
CA GLY A 20 18.84 30.60 36.99
C GLY A 20 17.52 30.92 36.28
N PHE A 21 16.63 31.68 36.93
CA PHE A 21 15.36 32.12 36.35
C PHE A 21 15.56 33.10 35.19
N VAL A 22 16.50 34.04 35.31
CA VAL A 22 16.90 34.95 34.21
C VAL A 22 17.46 34.16 33.03
N LEU A 23 18.30 33.14 33.26
CA LEU A 23 18.80 32.27 32.20
C LEU A 23 17.69 31.40 31.57
N LEU A 24 16.70 30.97 32.34
CA LEU A 24 15.55 30.21 31.84
C LEU A 24 14.66 31.07 30.93
N ILE A 25 14.39 32.32 31.32
CA ILE A 25 13.65 33.30 30.51
C ILE A 25 14.46 33.72 29.27
N ALA A 26 15.78 33.89 29.41
CA ALA A 26 16.64 34.22 28.28
C ALA A 26 16.72 33.09 27.23
N ARG A 27 16.51 31.82 27.61
CA ARG A 27 16.44 30.67 26.68
C ARG A 27 15.08 30.49 26.02
N SER A 28 14.00 30.98 26.61
CA SER A 28 12.65 30.92 26.00
C SER A 28 12.35 32.10 25.05
N SER A 29 13.31 33.00 24.86
CA SER A 29 13.20 34.21 24.04
C SER A 29 14.12 34.17 22.80
N GLU A 30 14.24 33.03 22.14
CA GLU A 30 14.57 33.01 20.71
C GLU A 30 13.29 33.06 19.87
N ALA A 31 12.46 34.07 20.15
CA ALA A 31 11.52 34.58 19.17
C ALA A 31 12.35 35.32 18.11
N ALA A 32 12.39 34.76 16.90
CA ALA A 32 13.07 35.32 15.75
C ALA A 32 12.71 36.80 15.56
N LYS A 33 13.72 37.67 15.63
CA LYS A 33 13.59 39.08 15.23
C LYS A 33 13.28 39.13 13.73
N PRO A 34 12.29 39.92 13.27
CA PRO A 34 12.17 40.18 11.85
C PRO A 34 13.30 41.14 11.45
N VAL A 35 14.34 40.60 10.83
CA VAL A 35 15.33 41.42 10.14
C VAL A 35 14.70 41.88 8.84
N ILE A 36 14.14 43.10 8.84
CA ILE A 36 13.89 43.83 7.60
C ILE A 36 15.26 44.30 7.10
N ALA A 37 15.96 43.42 6.40
CA ALA A 37 17.13 43.76 5.60
C ALA A 37 16.65 44.19 4.22
N THR A 38 16.79 45.48 3.98
CA THR A 38 16.83 46.09 2.65
C THR A 38 17.82 45.33 1.76
N GLY A 39 17.36 44.88 0.59
CA GLY A 39 18.22 44.61 -0.56
C GLY A 39 18.96 43.27 -0.58
N ARG A 40 18.22 42.17 -0.78
CA ARG A 40 18.49 41.12 -1.78
C ARG A 40 17.20 40.31 -1.86
N VAL A 41 16.62 40.19 -3.04
CA VAL A 41 15.62 39.16 -3.29
C VAL A 41 16.36 37.83 -3.13
N SER A 42 16.33 37.28 -1.93
CA SER A 42 16.57 35.87 -1.71
C SER A 42 15.47 35.19 -2.50
N VAL A 43 15.79 34.76 -3.72
CA VAL A 43 15.01 33.73 -4.41
C VAL A 43 15.04 32.56 -3.44
N VAL A 44 14.01 32.46 -2.61
CA VAL A 44 13.74 31.26 -1.84
C VAL A 44 13.59 30.21 -2.92
N SER A 45 14.63 29.43 -3.14
CA SER A 45 14.59 28.29 -4.04
C SER A 45 13.43 27.45 -3.53
N SER A 46 12.32 27.47 -4.27
CA SER A 46 11.17 26.62 -3.99
C SER A 46 11.73 25.22 -3.74
N PRO A 47 11.43 24.58 -2.59
CA PRO A 47 12.01 23.29 -2.28
C PRO A 47 11.71 22.38 -3.47
N ALA A 48 12.77 21.84 -4.07
CA ALA A 48 12.63 20.98 -5.24
C ALA A 48 11.61 19.90 -4.89
N LEU A 49 10.63 19.70 -5.77
CA LEU A 49 9.65 18.65 -5.58
C LEU A 49 10.41 17.31 -5.43
N PRO A 50 9.97 16.42 -4.53
CA PRO A 50 10.58 15.10 -4.41
C PRO A 50 10.62 14.38 -5.78
N PRO A 51 11.67 13.59 -6.07
CA PRO A 51 11.92 13.05 -7.40
C PRO A 51 11.03 11.83 -7.72
N PHE A 52 9.71 12.03 -7.74
CA PHE A 52 8.73 11.00 -8.05
C PHE A 52 7.99 11.32 -9.36
N ALA A 53 7.79 10.30 -10.18
CA ALA A 53 6.98 10.38 -11.39
C ALA A 53 5.97 9.22 -11.38
N LYS A 54 4.80 9.45 -11.99
CA LYS A 54 3.83 8.36 -12.19
C LYS A 54 4.36 7.34 -13.19
N ARG A 55 3.97 6.07 -13.03
CA ARG A 55 4.21 5.04 -14.05
C ARG A 55 3.30 5.29 -15.26
N ASN A 56 3.73 4.88 -16.45
CA ASN A 56 2.90 4.95 -17.66
C ASN A 56 1.75 3.95 -17.64
N TYR A 57 2.00 2.77 -17.07
CA TYR A 57 1.01 1.69 -16.92
C TYR A 57 0.97 1.24 -15.46
N PHE A 58 -0.23 0.88 -15.01
CA PHE A 58 -0.46 0.35 -13.66
C PHE A 58 -0.13 -1.15 -13.57
N LEU A 59 -0.57 -1.93 -14.56
CA LEU A 59 -0.34 -3.38 -14.66
C LEU A 59 0.71 -3.71 -15.74
N SER A 60 1.39 -4.84 -15.56
CA SER A 60 2.18 -5.48 -16.62
C SER A 60 1.27 -5.97 -17.76
N ALA A 61 1.84 -6.32 -18.91
CA ALA A 61 1.06 -6.85 -20.03
C ALA A 61 0.34 -8.17 -19.67
N ALA A 62 1.02 -9.05 -18.92
CA ALA A 62 0.45 -10.33 -18.50
C ALA A 62 -0.64 -10.14 -17.43
N GLU A 63 -0.40 -9.26 -16.45
CA GLU A 63 -1.40 -8.88 -15.45
C GLU A 63 -2.63 -8.25 -16.10
N ARG A 64 -2.43 -7.35 -17.07
CA ARG A 64 -3.54 -6.74 -17.80
C ARG A 64 -4.37 -7.79 -18.54
N SER A 65 -3.71 -8.74 -19.22
CA SER A 65 -4.41 -9.83 -19.90
C SER A 65 -5.23 -10.67 -18.93
N LEU A 66 -4.68 -10.99 -17.76
CA LEU A 66 -5.40 -11.73 -16.72
C LEU A 66 -6.59 -10.91 -16.19
N TYR A 67 -6.38 -9.63 -15.88
CA TYR A 67 -7.42 -8.72 -15.42
C TYR A 67 -8.63 -8.68 -16.38
N GLU A 68 -8.37 -8.55 -17.69
CA GLU A 68 -9.42 -8.54 -18.71
C GLU A 68 -10.22 -9.86 -18.72
N MET A 69 -9.54 -11.01 -18.61
CA MET A 69 -10.20 -12.32 -18.50
C MET A 69 -11.00 -12.48 -17.21
N LEU A 70 -10.49 -12.01 -16.07
CA LEU A 70 -11.19 -12.04 -14.79
C LEU A 70 -12.49 -11.23 -14.87
N CYS A 71 -12.42 -9.99 -15.35
CA CYS A 71 -13.61 -9.14 -15.55
C CYS A 71 -14.64 -9.79 -16.48
N GLN A 72 -14.20 -10.48 -17.53
CA GLN A 72 -15.09 -11.20 -18.45
C GLN A 72 -15.76 -12.40 -17.78
N LEU A 73 -15.03 -13.15 -16.94
CA LEU A 73 -15.52 -14.34 -16.27
C LEU A 73 -16.41 -14.04 -15.06
N THR A 74 -16.24 -12.87 -14.44
CA THR A 74 -16.92 -12.50 -13.20
C THR A 74 -17.69 -11.17 -13.35
N PRO A 75 -18.67 -11.07 -14.26
CA PRO A 75 -19.34 -9.80 -14.55
C PRO A 75 -20.11 -9.20 -13.35
N GLU A 76 -20.61 -10.05 -12.45
CA GLU A 76 -21.32 -9.64 -11.23
C GLU A 76 -20.38 -9.38 -10.03
N HIS A 77 -19.07 -9.46 -10.24
CA HIS A 77 -18.07 -9.29 -9.19
C HIS A 77 -17.17 -8.08 -9.49
N THR A 78 -16.56 -7.53 -8.45
CA THR A 78 -15.57 -6.47 -8.60
C THR A 78 -14.16 -7.04 -8.48
N VAL A 79 -13.32 -6.79 -9.49
CA VAL A 79 -11.91 -7.19 -9.47
C VAL A 79 -11.04 -6.01 -9.04
N PHE A 80 -10.31 -6.17 -7.94
CA PHE A 80 -9.29 -5.22 -7.49
C PHE A 80 -7.90 -5.74 -7.83
N ALA A 81 -7.01 -4.87 -8.26
CA ALA A 81 -5.64 -5.24 -8.63
C ALA A 81 -4.60 -4.68 -7.65
N LYS A 82 -3.49 -5.39 -7.48
CA LYS A 82 -2.35 -5.06 -6.60
C LYS A 82 -2.77 -4.75 -5.17
N VAL A 83 -3.63 -5.61 -4.60
CA VAL A 83 -4.21 -5.41 -3.27
C VAL A 83 -3.21 -5.84 -2.19
N ARG A 84 -2.89 -4.92 -1.28
CA ARG A 84 -2.00 -5.21 -0.15
C ARG A 84 -2.62 -6.26 0.76
N LEU A 85 -1.82 -7.21 1.23
CA LEU A 85 -2.26 -8.27 2.14
C LEU A 85 -2.82 -7.67 3.44
N ALA A 86 -2.22 -6.59 3.93
CA ALA A 86 -2.71 -5.82 5.08
C ALA A 86 -4.10 -5.17 4.89
N ASN A 87 -4.64 -5.13 3.67
CA ASN A 87 -6.00 -4.67 3.40
C ASN A 87 -7.01 -5.82 3.35
N LEU A 88 -6.54 -7.08 3.31
CA LEU A 88 -7.37 -8.28 3.23
C LEU A 88 -7.52 -8.98 4.58
N VAL A 89 -6.47 -8.95 5.39
CA VAL A 89 -6.44 -9.66 6.67
C VAL A 89 -6.29 -8.72 7.86
N ARG A 90 -6.74 -9.19 9.03
CA ARG A 90 -6.56 -8.50 10.31
C ARG A 90 -5.65 -9.31 11.21
N VAL A 91 -4.62 -8.66 11.76
CA VAL A 91 -3.78 -9.24 12.81
C VAL A 91 -4.60 -9.34 14.11
N GLN A 92 -4.76 -10.55 14.65
CA GLN A 92 -5.60 -10.82 15.83
C GLN A 92 -4.84 -10.78 17.17
N VAL A 93 -3.55 -10.42 17.16
CA VAL A 93 -2.72 -10.20 18.36
C VAL A 93 -2.55 -8.72 18.67
N SER A 94 -2.08 -8.39 19.87
CA SER A 94 -1.93 -7.01 20.35
C SER A 94 -0.50 -6.65 20.73
N GLY A 95 -0.23 -5.37 20.97
CA GLY A 95 1.06 -4.89 21.49
C GLY A 95 2.21 -4.99 20.49
N ARG A 96 3.39 -5.39 20.96
CA ARG A 96 4.60 -5.50 20.10
C ARG A 96 4.43 -6.54 19.00
N GLU A 97 3.77 -7.65 19.31
CA GLU A 97 3.56 -8.73 18.35
C GLU A 97 2.68 -8.28 17.18
N PHE A 98 1.66 -7.45 17.45
CA PHE A 98 0.83 -6.85 16.40
C PHE A 98 1.69 -6.18 15.33
N TRP A 99 2.61 -5.30 15.74
CA TRP A 99 3.45 -4.57 14.80
C TRP A 99 4.42 -5.48 14.04
N GLN A 100 4.95 -6.51 14.69
CA GLN A 100 5.81 -7.49 14.02
C GLN A 100 5.05 -8.26 12.92
N ARG A 101 3.83 -8.71 13.20
CA ARG A 101 2.98 -9.39 12.21
C ARG A 101 2.52 -8.41 11.12
N PHE A 102 2.09 -7.21 11.48
CA PHE A 102 1.69 -6.19 10.51
C PHE A 102 2.83 -5.83 9.55
N ASP A 103 4.04 -5.66 10.06
CA ASP A 103 5.22 -5.35 9.26
C ASP A 103 5.55 -6.47 8.26
N SER A 104 5.29 -7.73 8.63
CA SER A 104 5.48 -8.86 7.73
C SER A 104 4.51 -8.85 6.53
N ILE A 105 3.31 -8.30 6.66
CA ILE A 105 2.27 -8.30 5.61
C ILE A 105 2.13 -6.96 4.89
N LYS A 106 2.51 -5.82 5.50
CA LYS A 106 2.24 -4.48 4.97
C LYS A 106 2.88 -4.20 3.61
N GLY A 107 4.01 -4.83 3.32
CA GLY A 107 4.74 -4.66 2.05
C GLY A 107 4.35 -5.68 0.98
N LYS A 108 3.52 -6.67 1.32
CA LYS A 108 3.11 -7.73 0.42
C LYS A 108 1.75 -7.42 -0.21
N HIS A 109 1.55 -7.85 -1.44
CA HIS A 109 0.30 -7.72 -2.17
C HIS A 109 0.05 -8.98 -2.97
N VAL A 110 -1.22 -9.30 -3.19
CA VAL A 110 -1.66 -10.24 -4.22
C VAL A 110 -1.92 -9.46 -5.52
N ASP A 111 -1.91 -10.15 -6.66
CA ASP A 111 -2.09 -9.47 -7.95
C ASP A 111 -3.53 -9.06 -8.18
N PHE A 112 -4.49 -9.91 -7.85
CA PHE A 112 -5.91 -9.61 -7.94
C PHE A 112 -6.71 -10.15 -6.75
N VAL A 113 -7.86 -9.52 -6.50
CA VAL A 113 -8.87 -10.00 -5.57
C VAL A 113 -10.23 -9.83 -6.26
N VAL A 114 -11.00 -10.90 -6.28
CA VAL A 114 -12.40 -10.87 -6.71
C VAL A 114 -13.27 -10.68 -5.47
N CYS A 115 -14.11 -9.66 -5.49
CA CYS A 115 -15.08 -9.37 -4.43
C CYS A 115 -16.51 -9.56 -4.92
N ASP A 116 -17.41 -9.93 -4.02
CA ASP A 116 -18.85 -9.97 -4.27
C ASP A 116 -19.48 -8.57 -4.40
N GLU A 117 -20.80 -8.52 -4.56
CA GLU A 117 -21.59 -7.27 -4.66
C GLU A 117 -21.44 -6.36 -3.43
N ALA A 118 -21.14 -6.93 -2.25
CA ALA A 118 -20.91 -6.20 -1.01
C ALA A 118 -19.44 -5.77 -0.83
N LEU A 119 -18.61 -6.00 -1.85
CA LEU A 119 -17.15 -5.80 -1.84
C LEU A 119 -16.42 -6.68 -0.81
N ALA A 120 -17.02 -7.78 -0.37
CA ALA A 120 -16.35 -8.76 0.46
C ALA A 120 -15.38 -9.60 -0.40
N PRO A 121 -14.11 -9.78 0.00
CA PRO A 121 -13.16 -10.63 -0.73
C PRO A 121 -13.65 -12.08 -0.79
N VAL A 122 -13.68 -12.66 -1.99
CA VAL A 122 -14.10 -14.06 -2.21
C VAL A 122 -12.92 -14.95 -2.58
N VAL A 123 -12.02 -14.45 -3.43
CA VAL A 123 -10.81 -15.18 -3.84
C VAL A 123 -9.68 -14.21 -4.19
N ALA A 124 -8.49 -14.49 -3.70
CA ALA A 124 -7.25 -13.84 -4.10
C ALA A 124 -6.60 -14.60 -5.26
N ILE A 125 -5.88 -13.89 -6.12
CA ILE A 125 -5.28 -14.46 -7.33
C ILE A 125 -3.87 -13.90 -7.49
N GLU A 126 -2.91 -14.80 -7.72
CA GLU A 126 -1.53 -14.44 -8.09
C GLU A 126 -1.18 -14.96 -9.48
N LEU A 127 -0.36 -14.19 -10.20
CA LEU A 127 0.13 -14.54 -11.52
C LEU A 127 1.56 -15.08 -11.41
N ASP A 128 1.74 -16.38 -11.61
CA ASP A 128 3.06 -17.02 -11.57
C ASP A 128 3.83 -16.69 -12.87
N ASP A 129 4.91 -15.91 -12.75
CA ASP A 129 5.89 -15.74 -13.83
C ASP A 129 7.06 -16.72 -13.69
N ALA A 130 7.81 -16.94 -14.77
CA ALA A 130 9.06 -17.69 -14.73
C ALA A 130 10.22 -16.70 -14.53
N SER A 131 10.35 -16.15 -13.32
CA SER A 131 11.50 -15.31 -12.94
C SER A 131 12.55 -16.09 -12.13
N HIS A 132 13.77 -15.54 -12.11
CA HIS A 132 15.05 -16.24 -11.86
C HIS A 132 15.38 -16.60 -10.38
N ASP A 133 14.49 -16.36 -9.41
CA ASP A 133 14.77 -16.54 -7.97
C ASP A 133 13.73 -17.44 -7.28
N GLU A 134 13.77 -18.73 -7.62
CA GLU A 134 12.72 -19.71 -7.30
C GLU A 134 12.56 -19.98 -5.79
N ALA A 135 13.65 -19.96 -5.02
CA ALA A 135 13.62 -20.30 -3.58
C ALA A 135 13.04 -19.18 -2.70
N ASP A 136 13.51 -17.94 -2.87
CA ASP A 136 12.98 -16.79 -2.12
C ASP A 136 11.54 -16.49 -2.50
N ARG A 137 11.18 -16.73 -3.78
CA ARG A 137 9.80 -16.64 -4.24
C ARG A 137 8.93 -17.70 -3.58
N LEU A 138 9.35 -18.96 -3.57
CA LEU A 138 8.59 -20.04 -2.92
C LEU A 138 8.32 -19.73 -1.45
N ALA A 139 9.33 -19.32 -0.68
CA ALA A 139 9.16 -18.97 0.73
C ALA A 139 8.23 -17.76 0.93
N ARG A 140 8.21 -16.81 -0.02
CA ARG A 140 7.31 -15.67 0.01
C ARG A 140 5.87 -16.11 -0.30
N ASP A 141 5.67 -16.93 -1.32
CA ASP A 141 4.36 -17.39 -1.76
C ASP A 141 3.74 -18.28 -0.67
N GLU A 142 4.48 -19.25 -0.14
CA GLU A 142 4.06 -20.07 1.02
C GLU A 142 3.64 -19.20 2.23
N PHE A 143 4.35 -18.10 2.49
CA PHE A 143 3.96 -17.17 3.54
C PHE A 143 2.64 -16.45 3.22
N VAL A 144 2.44 -15.98 1.98
CA VAL A 144 1.19 -15.31 1.58
C VAL A 144 0.01 -16.29 1.68
N ASP A 145 0.19 -17.51 1.17
CA ASP A 145 -0.80 -18.59 1.21
C ASP A 145 -1.23 -18.88 2.64
N SER A 146 -0.27 -19.13 3.54
CA SER A 146 -0.58 -19.42 4.94
C SER A 146 -1.31 -18.29 5.65
N VAL A 147 -1.03 -17.03 5.31
CA VAL A 147 -1.74 -15.86 5.87
C VAL A 147 -3.18 -15.82 5.37
N LEU A 148 -3.41 -16.03 4.08
CA LEU A 148 -4.75 -16.01 3.49
C LEU A 148 -5.58 -17.22 3.95
N GLU A 149 -4.98 -18.40 4.04
CA GLU A 149 -5.59 -19.60 4.60
C GLU A 149 -6.03 -19.37 6.05
N SER A 150 -5.18 -18.75 6.88
CA SER A 150 -5.53 -18.41 8.27
C SER A 150 -6.68 -17.40 8.40
N ALA A 151 -7.01 -16.71 7.30
CA ALA A 151 -8.09 -15.73 7.22
C ALA A 151 -9.30 -16.24 6.44
N ASP A 152 -9.37 -17.54 6.15
CA ASP A 152 -10.43 -18.18 5.36
C ASP A 152 -10.65 -17.53 3.98
N LEU A 153 -9.59 -16.97 3.37
CA LEU A 153 -9.62 -16.36 2.04
C LEU A 153 -8.86 -17.26 1.05
N PRO A 154 -9.56 -17.93 0.12
CA PRO A 154 -8.90 -18.76 -0.89
C PRO A 154 -7.93 -17.96 -1.76
N ILE A 155 -6.83 -18.60 -2.15
CA ILE A 155 -5.87 -18.07 -3.13
C ILE A 155 -5.72 -19.04 -4.31
N VAL A 156 -5.67 -18.48 -5.52
CA VAL A 156 -5.48 -19.21 -6.77
C VAL A 156 -4.25 -18.69 -7.50
N HIS A 157 -3.36 -19.60 -7.88
CA HIS A 157 -2.18 -19.29 -8.68
C HIS A 157 -2.45 -19.56 -10.16
N VAL A 158 -2.32 -18.53 -11.00
CA VAL A 158 -2.53 -18.60 -12.44
C VAL A 158 -1.17 -18.56 -13.14
N ARG A 159 -0.86 -19.59 -13.93
CA ARG A 159 0.40 -19.65 -14.66
C ARG A 159 0.41 -18.67 -15.82
N GLY A 160 1.36 -17.73 -15.85
CA GLY A 160 1.50 -16.71 -16.90
C GLY A 160 1.99 -17.21 -18.27
N LYS A 161 1.85 -18.51 -18.59
CA LYS A 161 2.22 -19.01 -19.92
C LYS A 161 1.26 -18.47 -20.98
N ARG A 162 1.80 -18.14 -22.15
CA ARG A 162 1.02 -17.85 -23.37
C ARG A 162 0.10 -19.05 -23.64
N GLY A 163 -1.17 -18.94 -23.25
CA GLY A 163 -2.14 -20.03 -23.39
C GLY A 163 -2.88 -20.44 -22.12
N CYS A 164 -2.72 -19.77 -20.97
CA CYS A 164 -3.73 -19.89 -19.92
C CYS A 164 -5.06 -19.38 -20.48
N GLY A 165 -5.91 -20.34 -20.84
CA GLY A 165 -7.16 -20.07 -21.52
C GLY A 165 -8.22 -19.61 -20.53
N LEU A 166 -9.20 -18.88 -21.05
CA LEU A 166 -10.36 -18.43 -20.29
C LEU A 166 -11.07 -19.61 -19.59
N ASP A 167 -11.05 -20.81 -20.18
CA ASP A 167 -11.61 -22.03 -19.58
C ASP A 167 -10.81 -22.56 -18.38
N GLU A 168 -9.48 -22.45 -18.41
CA GLU A 168 -8.63 -22.87 -17.28
C GLU A 168 -8.88 -21.95 -16.07
N ILE A 169 -8.91 -20.64 -16.31
CA ILE A 169 -9.23 -19.66 -15.27
C ILE A 169 -10.65 -19.89 -14.74
N ARG A 170 -11.63 -20.17 -15.62
CA ARG A 170 -12.99 -20.51 -15.19
C ARG A 170 -13.00 -21.73 -14.26
N GLN A 171 -12.28 -22.80 -14.60
CA GLN A 171 -12.22 -24.01 -13.77
C GLN A 171 -11.56 -23.75 -12.42
N LEU A 172 -10.51 -22.93 -12.39
CA LEU A 172 -9.85 -22.55 -11.14
C LEU A 172 -10.76 -21.71 -10.23
N LEU A 173 -11.59 -20.85 -10.81
CA LEU A 173 -12.47 -19.95 -10.06
C LEU A 173 -13.82 -20.58 -9.67
N ALA A 174 -14.31 -21.56 -10.42
CA ALA A 174 -15.63 -22.18 -10.20
C ALA A 174 -15.88 -22.74 -8.79
N PRO A 175 -14.89 -23.28 -8.05
CA PRO A 175 -15.10 -23.72 -6.67
C PRO A 175 -15.34 -22.57 -5.68
N HIS A 176 -14.87 -21.36 -6.01
CA HIS A 176 -14.88 -20.20 -5.12
C HIS A 176 -15.99 -19.21 -5.49
N LEU A 177 -16.40 -19.21 -6.76
CA LEU A 177 -17.39 -18.29 -7.30
C LEU A 177 -18.59 -19.08 -7.83
N ARG A 178 -19.80 -18.58 -7.59
CA ARG A 178 -20.97 -19.02 -8.36
C ARG A 178 -20.90 -18.41 -9.76
N LEU A 179 -20.01 -18.94 -10.59
CA LEU A 179 -19.91 -18.52 -11.98
C LEU A 179 -21.18 -18.97 -12.71
N GLN A 180 -21.83 -18.05 -13.40
CA GLN A 180 -22.89 -18.43 -14.35
C GLN A 180 -22.23 -19.27 -15.46
N GLU A 181 -22.84 -20.39 -15.83
CA GLU A 181 -22.48 -21.05 -17.09
C GLU A 181 -22.73 -20.08 -18.24
N PRO A 182 -21.90 -20.09 -19.31
CA PRO A 182 -22.12 -19.21 -20.45
C PRO A 182 -23.54 -19.45 -20.99
N SER A 183 -24.41 -18.44 -20.87
CA SER A 183 -25.72 -18.49 -21.49
C SER A 183 -25.52 -18.57 -23.00
N VAL A 184 -25.86 -19.71 -23.60
CA VAL A 184 -25.80 -19.96 -25.05
C VAL A 184 -26.90 -19.18 -25.79
N ALA A 185 -27.18 -17.94 -25.39
CA ALA A 185 -28.20 -17.09 -25.97
C ALA A 185 -27.72 -15.65 -26.00
N GLU A 186 -26.83 -15.35 -26.95
CA GLU A 186 -26.85 -14.15 -27.82
C GLU A 186 -25.58 -14.14 -28.67
N SER A 187 -25.55 -15.02 -29.68
CA SER A 187 -24.65 -14.89 -30.82
C SER A 187 -25.41 -14.23 -31.98
N ALA A 188 -25.26 -12.92 -32.14
CA ALA A 188 -25.20 -12.19 -33.41
C ALA A 188 -25.24 -10.67 -33.13
N ASP A 189 -24.37 -9.91 -33.83
CA ASP A 189 -24.42 -8.45 -33.96
C ASP A 189 -23.91 -7.54 -32.83
N ALA A 190 -22.74 -7.84 -32.26
CA ALA A 190 -21.86 -6.79 -31.76
C ALA A 190 -20.52 -6.83 -32.50
N ALA A 191 -20.53 -6.32 -33.72
CA ALA A 191 -19.32 -5.97 -34.44
C ALA A 191 -18.43 -5.10 -33.55
N TYR A 192 -17.27 -5.62 -33.20
CA TYR A 192 -16.21 -4.92 -32.50
C TYR A 192 -15.84 -3.65 -33.29
N LEU A 193 -16.29 -2.49 -32.81
CA LEU A 193 -15.79 -1.19 -33.24
C LEU A 193 -14.65 -0.82 -32.28
N PRO A 194 -13.38 -0.78 -32.73
CA PRO A 194 -12.31 -0.28 -31.88
C PRO A 194 -12.57 1.20 -31.58
N ALA A 195 -12.24 1.62 -30.35
CA ALA A 195 -12.28 3.02 -29.94
C ALA A 195 -11.54 3.89 -30.97
N ALA A 196 -12.17 4.98 -31.39
CA ALA A 196 -11.63 5.89 -32.38
C ALA A 196 -10.19 6.30 -32.03
N GLY A 197 -9.22 5.82 -32.80
CA GLY A 197 -7.81 6.22 -32.68
C GLY A 197 -6.78 5.10 -32.47
N TRP A 198 -7.18 3.84 -32.29
CA TRP A 198 -6.21 2.75 -32.18
C TRP A 198 -5.85 2.15 -33.56
N ARG A 199 -4.54 2.11 -33.88
CA ARG A 199 -3.98 1.29 -34.97
C ARG A 199 -2.81 0.48 -34.41
N PRO A 200 -2.73 -0.83 -34.67
CA PRO A 200 -1.57 -1.61 -34.29
C PRO A 200 -0.39 -1.26 -35.21
N SER A 201 0.76 -0.98 -34.61
CA SER A 201 2.02 -0.88 -35.34
C SER A 201 2.46 -2.28 -35.75
N VAL A 202 2.75 -2.43 -37.05
CA VAL A 202 3.40 -3.60 -37.67
C VAL A 202 4.72 -3.97 -37.00
#